data_AF-A0AAW2YB58-F1
#
_entry.id   AF-A0AAW2YB58-F1
#
_cell.length_a   1.000
_cell.length_b   1.000
_cell.length_c   1.000
_cell.angle_alpha   90.00
_cell.angle_beta   90.00
_cell.angle_gamma   90.00
#
_symmetry.space_group_name_H-M   'P 1'
#
loop_
_entity.id
_entity.type
_entity.pdbx_description
1 polymer ?
#
loop_
_entity_poly.entity_id
_entity_poly.type
_entity_poly.pdbx_seq_one_letter_code
_entity_poly.pdbx_strand_id
1 'polypeptide(L)'
;MTVQHKRKVDNHENAQLWHTRLGHISRDRIKTLVDSKSLEVDDLDHLPTCESCLKGKMTKKPFVGQSAIASSLLDLVHTYACGPLNTPARGEF
;
A
#
# COMPACT_ATOMS: atom_id res chain seq x y z
N MET A 1 -34.80 11.62 37.25
CA MET A 1 -34.41 10.29 36.75
C MET A 1 -33.51 10.49 35.54
N THR A 2 -32.21 10.67 35.75
CA THR A 2 -31.26 10.84 34.64
C THR A 2 -30.89 9.46 34.10
N VAL A 3 -31.41 9.13 32.92
CA VAL A 3 -31.06 7.90 32.20
C VAL A 3 -29.64 8.05 31.68
N GLN A 4 -28.69 7.50 32.43
CA GLN A 4 -27.32 7.32 31.93
C GLN A 4 -27.37 6.32 30.79
N HIS A 5 -27.23 6.81 29.56
CA HIS A 5 -26.92 5.97 28.42
C HIS A 5 -25.45 5.55 28.55
N LYS A 6 -25.19 4.57 29.43
CA LYS A 6 -23.90 3.92 29.50
C LYS A 6 -23.75 3.14 28.19
N ARG A 7 -23.03 3.72 27.23
CA ARG A 7 -22.68 3.05 25.97
C ARG A 7 -22.00 1.75 26.39
N LYS A 8 -22.65 0.60 26.15
CA LYS A 8 -21.98 -0.70 26.19
C LYS A 8 -20.93 -0.60 25.09
N VAL A 9 -19.72 -0.22 25.45
CA VAL A 9 -18.55 -0.52 24.63
C VAL A 9 -18.51 -2.03 24.69
N ASP A 10 -18.86 -2.70 23.58
CA ASP A 10 -18.51 -4.10 23.47
C ASP A 10 -17.01 -4.15 23.73
N ASN A 11 -16.60 -4.98 24.68
CA ASN A 11 -15.21 -5.06 25.10
C ASN A 11 -14.36 -5.82 24.07
N HIS A 12 -14.90 -5.98 22.85
CA HIS A 12 -14.22 -6.60 21.73
C HIS A 12 -13.60 -5.45 20.95
N GLU A 13 -12.43 -4.99 21.38
CA GLU A 13 -11.64 -4.03 20.62
C GLU A 13 -11.24 -4.66 19.29
N ASN A 14 -12.15 -4.51 18.32
CA ASN A 14 -12.13 -5.21 17.05
C ASN A 14 -10.83 -4.85 16.31
N ALA A 15 -10.06 -5.85 15.86
CA ALA A 15 -8.82 -5.64 15.10
C ALA A 15 -9.00 -4.64 13.95
N GLN A 16 -10.19 -4.56 13.36
CA GLN A 16 -10.54 -3.58 12.33
C GLN A 16 -10.49 -2.12 12.82
N LEU A 17 -10.90 -1.86 14.06
CA LEU A 17 -10.88 -0.52 14.66
C LEU A 17 -9.44 -0.04 14.82
N TRP A 18 -8.59 -0.87 15.40
CA TRP A 18 -7.17 -0.57 15.59
C TRP A 18 -6.41 -0.50 14.27
N HIS A 19 -6.72 -1.38 13.32
CA HIS A 19 -6.22 -1.29 11.95
C HIS A 19 -6.50 0.09 11.34
N THR A 20 -7.71 0.62 11.49
CA THR A 20 -8.10 1.93 10.96
C THR A 20 -7.41 3.08 11.72
N ARG A 21 -7.43 3.05 13.06
CA ARG A 21 -6.83 4.11 13.91
C ARG A 21 -5.32 4.26 13.71
N LEU A 22 -4.62 3.16 13.46
CA LEU A 22 -3.16 3.15 13.32
C LEU A 22 -2.70 3.39 11.88
N GLY A 23 -3.59 3.84 10.99
CA GLY A 23 -3.23 4.16 9.60
C GLY A 23 -3.06 2.92 8.74
N HIS A 24 -3.97 1.95 8.88
CA HIS A 24 -4.04 0.77 8.03
C HIS A 24 -2.78 -0.12 8.08
N ILE A 25 -2.14 -0.23 9.25
CA ILE A 25 -0.97 -1.12 9.45
C ILE A 25 -1.33 -2.60 9.21
N SER A 26 -0.34 -3.42 8.87
CA SER A 26 -0.56 -4.85 8.61
C SER A 26 -1.04 -5.60 9.85
N ARG A 27 -1.75 -6.71 9.64
CA ARG A 27 -2.14 -7.65 10.70
C ARG A 27 -0.95 -8.04 11.57
N ASP A 28 0.19 -8.36 10.95
CA ASP A 28 1.41 -8.73 11.68
C ASP A 28 1.92 -7.60 12.58
N ARG A 29 1.78 -6.34 12.15
CA ARG A 29 2.18 -5.20 12.97
C ARG A 29 1.22 -4.97 14.13
N ILE A 30 -0.09 -5.20 13.94
CA ILE A 30 -1.05 -5.20 15.05
C ILE A 30 -0.70 -6.34 16.02
N LYS A 31 -0.37 -7.54 15.51
CA LYS A 31 0.07 -8.68 16.32
C LYS A 31 1.28 -8.34 17.18
N THR A 32 2.32 -7.71 16.60
CA THR A 32 3.48 -7.27 17.38
C THR A 32 3.10 -6.31 18.51
N LEU A 33 2.14 -5.40 18.28
CA LEU A 33 1.67 -4.47 19.30
C LEU A 33 0.90 -5.19 20.43
N VAL A 34 0.08 -6.19 20.09
CA VAL A 34 -0.60 -7.06 21.05
C VAL A 34 0.41 -7.88 21.87
N ASP A 35 1.36 -8.53 21.20
CA ASP A 35 2.42 -9.33 21.84
C ASP A 35 3.29 -8.47 22.79
N SER A 36 3.51 -7.20 22.43
CA SER A 36 4.22 -6.22 23.27
C SER A 36 3.39 -5.64 24.40
N LYS A 37 2.11 -6.03 24.53
CA LYS A 37 1.13 -5.48 25.49
C LYS A 37 0.87 -3.98 25.34
N SER A 38 1.10 -3.44 24.14
CA SER A 38 0.80 -2.04 23.80
C SER A 38 -0.63 -1.83 23.30
N LEU A 39 -1.31 -2.92 22.92
CA LEU A 39 -2.71 -2.96 22.49
C LEU A 39 -3.39 -4.19 23.07
N GLU A 40 -4.68 -4.07 23.39
CA GLU A 40 -5.53 -5.19 23.79
C GLU A 40 -6.48 -5.50 22.62
N VAL A 41 -6.25 -6.59 21.91
CA VAL A 41 -7.10 -7.06 20.81
C VAL A 41 -7.27 -8.56 20.96
N ASP A 42 -8.51 -9.00 21.17
CA ASP A 42 -8.80 -10.41 21.47
C ASP A 42 -8.80 -11.30 20.23
N ASP A 43 -9.09 -10.74 19.05
CA ASP A 43 -9.23 -11.51 17.81
C ASP A 43 -8.63 -10.79 16.60
N LEU A 44 -7.47 -11.30 16.15
CA LEU A 44 -6.79 -10.86 14.93
C LEU A 44 -7.14 -11.70 13.71
N ASP A 45 -7.84 -12.82 13.89
CA ASP A 45 -8.23 -13.73 12.81
C ASP A 45 -9.47 -13.21 12.08
N HIS A 46 -10.27 -12.39 12.75
CA HIS A 46 -11.41 -11.68 12.17
C HIS A 46 -11.09 -10.32 11.53
N LEU A 47 -9.82 -9.98 11.26
CA LEU A 47 -9.51 -8.77 10.52
C LEU A 47 -10.00 -8.91 9.06
N PRO A 48 -11.03 -8.16 8.63
CA PRO A 48 -11.57 -8.32 7.29
C PRO A 48 -10.60 -7.78 6.23
N THR A 49 -10.80 -8.22 4.99
CA THR A 49 -10.11 -7.61 3.85
C THR A 49 -10.45 -6.12 3.74
N CYS A 50 -9.45 -5.27 3.86
CA CYS A 50 -9.60 -3.82 3.79
C CYS A 50 -9.44 -3.31 2.36
N GLU A 51 -10.50 -2.75 1.77
CA GLU A 51 -10.51 -2.25 0.39
C GLU A 51 -9.49 -1.12 0.15
N SER A 52 -9.36 -0.19 1.11
CA SER A 52 -8.37 0.91 1.00
C SER A 52 -6.94 0.39 1.03
N CYS A 53 -6.66 -0.63 1.85
CA CYS A 53 -5.36 -1.32 1.83
C CYS A 53 -5.11 -2.01 0.50
N LEU A 54 -6.11 -2.68 -0.06
CA LEU A 54 -6.00 -3.34 -1.35
C LEU A 54 -5.67 -2.33 -2.45
N LYS A 55 -6.40 -1.23 -2.52
CA LYS A 55 -6.16 -0.17 -3.51
C LYS A 55 -4.81 0.54 -3.30
N GLY A 56 -4.38 0.72 -2.05
CA GLY A 56 -3.19 1.49 -1.71
C GLY A 56 -1.89 0.70 -1.61
N LYS A 57 -1.94 -0.61 -1.33
CA LYS A 57 -0.77 -1.47 -1.05
C LYS A 57 -0.59 -2.62 -2.03
N MET A 58 -1.58 -2.91 -2.87
CA MET A 58 -1.43 -3.94 -3.89
C MET A 58 -0.34 -3.55 -4.87
N THR A 59 0.67 -4.40 -5.00
CA THR A 59 1.70 -4.27 -6.03
C THR A 59 1.11 -4.68 -7.38
N LYS A 60 1.53 -3.99 -8.45
CA LYS A 60 1.23 -4.46 -9.81
C LYS A 60 1.89 -5.81 -9.99
N LYS A 61 1.18 -6.75 -10.63
CA LYS A 61 1.83 -7.96 -11.13
C LYS A 61 3.02 -7.57 -12.01
N PRO A 62 4.11 -8.35 -12.00
CA PRO A 62 5.20 -8.14 -12.94
C PRO A 62 4.63 -8.05 -14.35
N PHE A 63 5.16 -7.13 -15.15
CA PHE A 63 4.87 -7.12 -16.58
C PHE A 63 5.36 -8.45 -17.14
N VAL A 64 4.45 -9.22 -17.74
CA VAL A 64 4.85 -10.38 -18.53
C VAL A 64 5.54 -9.80 -19.76
N GLY A 65 6.86 -9.95 -19.81
CA GLY A 65 7.67 -9.37 -20.88
C GLY A 65 7.32 -10.01 -22.21
N GLN A 66 6.47 -9.35 -22.99
CA GLN A 66 6.52 -9.46 -24.45
C GLN A 66 7.32 -8.28 -24.96
N SER A 67 8.64 -8.48 -24.97
CA SER A 67 9.56 -7.59 -25.64
C SER A 67 9.69 -8.06 -27.09
N ALA A 68 9.63 -7.14 -28.05
CA ALA A 68 10.03 -7.46 -29.41
C ALA A 68 11.52 -7.85 -29.41
N ILE A 69 11.85 -8.92 -30.12
CA ILE A 69 13.22 -9.40 -30.31
C ILE A 69 13.53 -9.25 -31.79
N ALA A 70 14.65 -8.60 -32.12
CA ALA A 70 15.14 -8.51 -33.49
C ALA A 70 15.59 -9.89 -33.98
N SER A 71 15.16 -10.29 -35.18
CA SER A 71 15.63 -11.54 -35.84
C SER A 71 16.81 -11.31 -36.78
N SER A 72 17.04 -10.07 -37.18
CA SER A 72 18.00 -9.66 -38.18
C SER A 72 18.51 -8.23 -37.89
N LEU A 73 19.55 -7.82 -38.62
CA LEU A 73 20.19 -6.52 -38.44
C LEU A 73 19.19 -5.38 -38.72
N LEU A 74 19.01 -4.49 -37.73
CA LEU A 74 18.10 -3.34 -37.78
C LEU A 74 16.58 -3.65 -37.79
N ASP A 75 16.17 -4.88 -37.47
CA ASP A 75 14.73 -5.23 -37.37
C ASP A 75 13.98 -4.46 -36.26
N LEU A 76 14.71 -3.94 -35.26
CA LEU A 76 14.13 -3.25 -34.10
C LEU A 76 15.02 -2.09 -33.66
N VAL A 77 14.47 -0.87 -33.71
CA VAL A 77 15.13 0.35 -33.23
C VAL A 77 14.28 0.98 -32.12
N HIS A 78 14.83 1.06 -30.91
CA HIS A 78 14.21 1.78 -29.81
C HIS A 78 14.73 3.21 -29.79
N THR A 79 13.86 4.19 -30.04
CA THR A 79 14.20 5.61 -29.94
C THR A 79 13.47 6.23 -28.76
N TYR A 80 14.14 7.16 -28.07
CA TYR A 80 13.55 7.94 -26.99
C TYR A 80 13.85 9.42 -27.23
N ALA A 81 12.81 10.25 -27.23
CA ALA A 81 12.97 11.69 -27.26
C ALA A 81 13.01 12.21 -25.80
N CYS A 82 14.09 12.90 -25.45
CA CYS A 82 14.15 13.63 -24.20
C CYS A 82 13.47 14.99 -24.37
N GLY A 83 12.72 15.43 -23.35
CA GLY A 83 12.02 16.71 -23.34
C GLY A 83 12.97 17.92 -23.34
N PRO A 84 12.43 19.15 -23.34
CA PRO A 84 13.22 20.36 -23.47
C PRO A 84 14.32 20.42 -22.40
N LEU A 85 15.57 20.49 -22.87
CA LEU A 85 16.74 20.62 -22.02
C LEU A 85 16.89 22.10 -21.67
N ASN A 86 16.76 22.43 -20.39
CA ASN A 86 16.94 23.81 -19.91
C ASN A 86 18.41 24.25 -19.89
N THR A 87 19.33 23.29 -20.02
CA THR A 87 20.76 23.57 -20.14
C THR A 87 21.06 23.95 -21.58
N PRO A 88 21.59 25.17 -21.85
CA PRO A 88 22.07 25.50 -23.17
C PRO A 88 23.18 24.52 -23.56
N ALA A 89 23.18 24.09 -24.82
CA ALA A 89 24.29 23.31 -25.35
C ALA A 89 25.57 24.14 -25.24
N ARG A 90 26.69 23.51 -24.87
CA ARG A 90 28.02 24.13 -25.01
C ARG A 90 28.36 24.21 -26.50
N GLY A 91 27.82 25.22 -27.17
CA GLY A 91 28.26 25.70 -28.46
C GLY A 91 28.66 27.16 -28.31
N GLU A 92 29.97 27.43 -28.32
CA GLU A 92 30.48 28.75 -28.64
C GLU A 92 30.54 28.83 -30.16
N PHE A 93 29.49 29.37 -30.79
CA PHE A 93 29.52 29.88 -32.16
C PHE A 93 28.63 31.12 -32.25
#